data_AF-A0A3C0B1Q6-F1
#
_entry.id   AF-A0A3C0B1Q6-F1
#
_cell.length_a   1.000
_cell.length_b   1.000
_cell.length_c   1.000
_cell.angle_alpha   90.00
_cell.angle_beta   90.00
_cell.angle_gamma   90.00
#
_symmetry.space_group_name_H-M   'P 1'
#
loop_
_entity.id
_entity.type
_entity.pdbx_description
1 polymer ?
#
loop_
_entity_poly.entity_id
_entity_poly.type
_entity_poly.pdbx_seq_one_letter_code
_entity_poly.pdbx_strand_id
1 'polypeptide(L)'
;MENLALIDSFSEFKDDKLIDRVTLMAILEDVFRNALKKKFGSDDNFDIIINPDKGDMEIWRRRVIVADDDLDLENEEITLTEARKIEPDFEIGEEVS
;
A
#
# COMPACT_ATOMS: atom_id res chain seq x y z
N MET A 1 13.06 15.40 -0.20
CA MET A 1 13.23 15.98 1.15
C MET A 1 11.99 15.74 2.04
N GLU A 2 11.17 14.70 1.81
CA GLU A 2 9.92 14.51 2.59
C GLU A 2 9.84 13.19 3.39
N ASN A 3 10.61 12.14 3.05
CA ASN A 3 10.52 10.84 3.77
C ASN A 3 11.21 10.80 5.15
N LEU A 4 12.17 11.69 5.44
CA LEU A 4 12.88 11.71 6.74
C LEU A 4 12.02 12.28 7.89
N ALA A 5 11.03 13.12 7.58
CA ALA A 5 10.27 13.87 8.59
C ALA A 5 9.31 12.99 9.41
N LEU A 6 8.77 11.91 8.83
CA LEU A 6 7.89 10.99 9.56
C LEU A 6 8.69 10.18 10.59
N ILE A 7 9.80 9.59 10.18
CA ILE A 7 10.62 8.71 11.04
C ILE A 7 11.21 9.48 12.22
N ASP A 8 11.72 10.68 11.97
CA ASP A 8 12.28 11.54 13.03
C ASP A 8 11.20 11.94 14.05
N SER A 9 10.00 12.31 13.58
CA SER A 9 8.86 12.59 14.46
C SER A 9 8.42 11.36 15.27
N PHE A 10 8.56 10.15 14.73
CA PHE A 10 8.17 8.92 15.43
C PHE A 10 9.21 8.40 16.41
N SER A 11 10.50 8.59 16.11
CA SER A 11 11.57 8.26 17.07
C SER A 11 11.47 9.14 18.31
N GLU A 12 11.18 10.44 18.15
CA GLU A 12 10.86 11.32 19.28
C GLU A 12 9.60 10.85 20.04
N PHE A 13 8.55 10.45 19.33
CA PHE A 13 7.31 9.96 19.95
C PHE A 13 7.49 8.69 20.80
N LYS A 14 8.37 7.79 20.37
CA LYS A 14 8.68 6.53 21.08
C LYS A 14 9.29 6.80 22.44
N ASP A 15 10.25 7.73 22.48
CA ASP A 15 11.01 8.05 23.68
C ASP A 15 10.16 8.89 24.66
N ASP A 16 9.26 9.75 24.15
CA ASP A 16 8.36 10.56 24.98
C ASP A 16 7.19 9.80 25.60
N LYS A 17 6.71 8.72 24.95
CA LYS A 17 5.49 8.01 25.35
C LYS A 17 5.71 6.59 25.89
N LEU A 18 6.95 6.09 25.93
CA LEU A 18 7.28 4.70 26.30
C LEU A 18 6.48 3.67 25.48
N ILE A 19 6.20 3.97 24.22
CA ILE A 19 5.46 3.08 23.33
C ILE A 19 6.45 2.07 22.76
N ASP A 20 6.15 0.77 22.90
CA ASP A 20 6.97 -0.26 22.29
C ASP A 20 6.81 -0.26 20.75
N ARG A 21 7.83 -0.80 20.06
CA ARG A 21 7.87 -0.83 18.59
C ARG A 21 6.69 -1.58 17.97
N VAL A 22 6.14 -2.58 18.66
CA VAL A 22 5.03 -3.40 18.16
C VAL A 22 3.76 -2.55 18.10
N THR A 23 3.51 -1.79 19.17
CA THR A 23 2.38 -0.87 19.27
C THR A 23 2.48 0.25 18.23
N LEU A 24 3.68 0.81 18.02
CA LEU A 24 3.90 1.82 16.99
C LEU A 24 3.59 1.27 15.59
N MET A 25 4.08 0.07 15.26
CA MET A 25 3.80 -0.56 13.96
C MET A 25 2.29 -0.79 13.76
N ALA A 26 1.58 -1.27 14.78
CA ALA A 26 0.15 -1.50 14.70
C ALA A 26 -0.64 -0.20 14.48
N ILE A 27 -0.26 0.90 15.14
CA ILE A 27 -0.89 2.21 14.94
C ILE A 27 -0.64 2.71 13.52
N LEU A 28 0.60 2.60 13.03
CA LEU A 28 0.95 3.05 11.69
C LEU A 28 0.18 2.27 10.62
N GLU A 29 0.18 0.94 10.73
CA GLU A 29 -0.58 0.08 9.82
C GLU A 29 -2.06 0.50 9.82
N ASP A 30 -2.69 0.67 10.98
CA ASP A 30 -4.10 1.05 11.07
C ASP A 30 -4.38 2.45 10.46
N VAL A 31 -3.50 3.43 10.70
CA VAL A 31 -3.63 4.77 10.10
C VAL A 31 -3.60 4.69 8.58
N PHE A 32 -2.65 3.95 8.01
CA PHE A 32 -2.51 3.83 6.55
C PHE A 32 -3.64 3.00 5.94
N ARG A 33 -4.04 1.88 6.56
CA ARG A 33 -5.22 1.11 6.13
C ARG A 33 -6.47 1.98 6.10
N ASN A 34 -6.72 2.76 7.15
CA ASN A 34 -7.86 3.68 7.18
C ASN A 34 -7.77 4.78 6.11
N ALA A 35 -6.57 5.29 5.83
CA ALA A 35 -6.36 6.26 4.76
C ALA A 35 -6.63 5.65 3.37
N LEU A 36 -6.17 4.42 3.13
CA LEU A 36 -6.40 3.67 1.89
C LEU A 36 -7.89 3.36 1.71
N LYS A 37 -8.57 2.81 2.73
CA LYS A 37 -10.02 2.56 2.72
C LYS A 37 -10.82 3.83 2.40
N LYS A 38 -10.46 4.97 3.00
CA LYS A 38 -11.13 6.25 2.70
C LYS A 38 -10.93 6.71 1.27
N LYS A 39 -9.77 6.44 0.68
CA LYS A 39 -9.43 6.89 -0.68
C LYS A 39 -9.96 5.95 -1.76
N PHE A 40 -9.92 4.65 -1.52
CA PHE A 40 -10.16 3.60 -2.52
C PHE A 40 -11.39 2.73 -2.23
N GLY A 41 -12.08 2.96 -1.11
CA GLY A 41 -13.24 2.17 -0.67
C GLY A 41 -12.86 0.89 0.06
N SER A 42 -11.83 0.19 -0.40
CA SER A 42 -11.23 -0.98 0.25
C SER A 42 -9.69 -0.87 0.29
N ASP A 43 -9.07 -1.60 1.21
CA ASP A 43 -7.62 -1.84 1.27
C ASP A 43 -7.25 -3.32 1.07
N ASP A 44 -8.21 -4.19 0.71
CA ASP A 44 -8.01 -5.65 0.66
C ASP A 44 -6.89 -6.08 -0.31
N ASN A 45 -6.67 -5.29 -1.36
CA ASN A 45 -5.65 -5.52 -2.36
C ASN A 45 -4.33 -4.77 -2.09
N PHE A 46 -4.17 -4.16 -0.91
CA PHE A 46 -2.94 -3.48 -0.51
C PHE A 46 -2.17 -4.29 0.53
N ASP A 47 -0.88 -4.50 0.29
CA ASP A 47 0.06 -4.92 1.33
C ASP A 47 0.84 -3.72 1.84
N ILE A 48 0.87 -3.55 3.15
CA ILE A 48 1.63 -2.52 3.83
C ILE A 48 2.79 -3.21 4.55
N ILE A 49 4.01 -2.94 4.11
CA ILE A 49 5.23 -3.50 4.70
C ILE A 49 5.96 -2.36 5.39
N ILE A 50 6.12 -2.45 6.72
CA ILE A 50 6.78 -1.43 7.54
C ILE A 50 8.08 -2.00 8.10
N ASN A 51 9.20 -1.31 7.88
CA ASN A 51 10.46 -1.62 8.50
C ASN A 51 10.79 -0.60 9.61
N PRO A 52 10.58 -0.96 10.89
CA PRO A 52 10.83 -0.04 11.99
C PRO A 52 12.32 0.24 12.23
N ASP A 53 13.23 -0.60 11.71
CA ASP A 53 14.67 -0.45 11.90
C ASP A 53 15.28 0.55 10.91
N LYS A 54 14.79 0.52 9.67
CA LYS A 54 15.18 1.47 8.62
C LYS A 54 14.28 2.71 8.58
N GLY A 55 13.11 2.63 9.22
CA GLY A 55 12.04 3.60 9.11
C GLY A 55 11.43 3.67 7.71
N ASP A 56 11.72 2.71 6.83
CA ASP A 56 11.11 2.63 5.52
C ASP A 56 9.74 1.94 5.59
N MET A 57 8.89 2.27 4.63
CA MET A 57 7.59 1.64 4.44
C MET A 57 7.32 1.54 2.95
N GLU A 58 6.76 0.41 2.56
CA GLU A 58 6.32 0.13 1.21
C GLU A 58 4.84 -0.24 1.21
N ILE A 59 4.12 0.25 0.21
CA ILE A 59 2.71 -0.10 -0.02
C ILE A 59 2.63 -0.70 -1.42
N TRP A 60 2.30 -1.98 -1.48
CA TRP A 60 2.12 -2.73 -2.72
C TRP A 60 0.64 -2.85 -3.01
N ARG A 61 0.21 -2.58 -4.25
CA ARG A 61 -1.19 -2.64 -4.64
C ARG A 61 -1.37 -3.68 -5.74
N ARG A 62 -1.93 -4.83 -5.37
CA ARG A 62 -2.29 -5.87 -6.33
C ARG A 62 -3.54 -5.50 -7.11
N ARG A 63 -3.55 -5.77 -8.40
CA ARG A 63 -4.72 -5.66 -9.25
C ARG A 63 -4.81 -6.84 -10.19
N VAL A 64 -6.02 -7.36 -10.39
CA VAL A 64 -6.30 -8.43 -11.36
C VAL A 64 -6.46 -7.82 -12.74
N ILE A 65 -5.87 -8.46 -13.74
CA ILE A 65 -5.95 -8.04 -15.13
C ILE A 65 -7.28 -8.53 -15.70
N VAL A 66 -8.12 -7.60 -16.14
CA VAL A 66 -9.43 -7.86 -16.74
C VAL A 66 -9.49 -7.40 -18.18
N ALA A 67 -10.50 -7.83 -18.93
CA ALA A 67 -10.75 -7.30 -20.27
C ALA A 67 -11.06 -5.80 -20.20
N ASP A 68 -10.75 -5.05 -21.27
CA ASP A 68 -10.92 -3.59 -21.28
C ASP A 68 -12.39 -3.16 -21.09
N ASP A 69 -13.34 -4.02 -21.46
CA ASP A 69 -14.79 -3.85 -21.33
C ASP A 69 -15.40 -4.41 -20.04
N ASP A 70 -14.64 -5.21 -19.28
CA ASP A 70 -15.07 -5.86 -18.04
C ASP A 70 -14.51 -5.17 -16.77
N LEU A 71 -14.02 -3.93 -16.88
CA LEU A 71 -13.51 -3.18 -15.73
C LEU A 71 -14.66 -2.71 -14.83
N ASP A 72 -14.81 -3.33 -13.67
CA ASP A 72 -15.85 -3.01 -12.67
C ASP A 72 -15.24 -2.33 -11.44
N LEU A 73 -14.11 -2.82 -10.96
CA LEU A 73 -13.46 -2.37 -9.73
C LEU A 73 -12.10 -1.75 -10.03
N GLU A 74 -12.06 -0.47 -10.41
CA GLU A 74 -10.81 0.26 -10.69
C GLU A 74 -9.77 0.18 -9.55
N ASN A 75 -10.22 -0.07 -8.31
CA ASN A 75 -9.31 -0.28 -7.20
C ASN A 75 -8.57 -1.62 -7.27
N GLU A 76 -9.26 -2.69 -7.65
CA GLU A 76 -8.80 -4.09 -7.59
C GLU A 76 -8.46 -4.66 -8.96
N GLU A 77 -8.77 -3.92 -10.02
CA GLU A 77 -8.64 -4.37 -11.40
C GLU A 77 -7.82 -3.39 -12.22
N ILE A 78 -7.24 -3.92 -13.29
CA ILE A 78 -6.55 -3.15 -14.33
C ILE A 78 -6.93 -3.75 -15.67
N THR A 79 -7.12 -2.91 -16.67
CA THR A 79 -7.44 -3.41 -18.01
C THR A 79 -6.22 -4.05 -18.65
N LEU A 80 -6.42 -5.05 -19.50
CA LEU A 80 -5.36 -5.73 -20.25
C LEU A 80 -4.50 -4.73 -21.04
N THR A 81 -5.12 -3.71 -21.64
CA THR A 81 -4.39 -2.67 -22.36
C THR A 81 -3.46 -1.87 -21.45
N GLU A 82 -3.87 -1.55 -20.22
CA GLU A 82 -3.00 -0.85 -19.27
C GLU A 82 -1.93 -1.78 -18.69
N ALA A 83 -2.28 -3.03 -18.38
CA ALA A 83 -1.33 -4.02 -17.89
C ALA A 83 -0.20 -4.25 -18.89
N ARG A 84 -0.53 -4.38 -20.19
CA ARG A 84 0.47 -4.59 -21.25
C ARG A 84 1.44 -3.45 -21.49
N LYS A 85 1.16 -2.24 -20.96
CA LYS A 85 2.14 -1.14 -20.96
C LYS A 85 3.26 -1.37 -19.94
N ILE A 86 2.97 -2.14 -18.89
CA ILE A 86 3.93 -2.52 -17.86
C ILE A 86 4.73 -3.72 -18.37
N GLU A 87 4.03 -4.80 -18.74
CA GLU A 87 4.63 -6.02 -19.27
C GLU A 87 3.79 -6.60 -20.41
N PRO A 88 4.33 -6.72 -21.64
CA PRO A 88 3.55 -7.12 -22.83
C PRO A 88 2.95 -8.53 -22.76
N ASP A 89 3.54 -9.40 -21.95
CA ASP A 89 3.19 -10.82 -21.85
C ASP A 89 2.04 -11.07 -20.87
N PHE A 90 1.51 -10.03 -20.20
CA PHE A 90 0.38 -10.17 -19.30
C PHE A 90 -0.89 -10.67 -20.01
N GLU A 91 -1.59 -11.56 -19.31
CA GLU A 91 -2.86 -12.17 -19.72
C GLU A 91 -4.01 -11.82 -18.77
N ILE A 92 -5.25 -11.98 -19.26
CA ILE A 92 -6.45 -11.78 -18.44
C ILE A 92 -6.48 -12.83 -17.33
N GLY A 93 -6.77 -12.40 -16.11
CA GLY A 93 -6.80 -13.23 -14.90
C GLY A 93 -5.47 -13.27 -14.13
N GLU A 94 -4.39 -12.68 -14.66
CA GLU A 94 -3.14 -12.52 -13.93
C GLU A 94 -3.19 -11.32 -12.97
N GLU A 95 -2.25 -11.24 -12.03
CA GLU A 95 -2.14 -10.14 -11.08
C GLU A 95 -0.91 -9.26 -11.38
N VAL A 96 -1.10 -7.94 -11.26
CA VAL A 96 -0.01 -6.95 -11.28
C VAL A 96 0.07 -6.23 -9.94
N SER A 97 1.28 -6.00 -9.43
CA SER A 97 1.55 -5.31 -8.16
C SER A 97 2.43 -4.08 -8.34
#